data_AF-A0A6N3R0Q4-F1
#
_entry.id   AF-A0A6N3R0Q4-F1
#
_cell.length_a   1.000
_cell.length_b   1.000
_cell.length_c   1.000
_cell.angle_alpha   90.00
_cell.angle_beta   90.00
_cell.angle_gamma   90.00
#
_symmetry.space_group_name_H-M   'P 1'
#
loop_
_entity.id
_entity.type
_entity.pdbx_description
1 polymer ?
#
loop_
_entity_poly.entity_id
_entity_poly.type
_entity_poly.pdbx_seq_one_letter_code
_entity_poly.pdbx_strand_id
1 'polypeptide(L)'
;MADNYIIHKGRKVERWLEENPKFRLLFLPTYSPWLNPIEQLWLSLHKTITRNHQCRYMWQILKQVTQFMNAALPFPGNQHGMAKVER
;
A
#
# COMPACT_ATOMS: atom_id res chain seq x y z
N MET A 1 10.67 3.76 4.90
CA MET A 1 11.35 2.57 4.34
C MET A 1 10.85 2.37 2.93
N ALA A 2 11.70 1.88 2.01
CA ALA A 2 11.35 1.59 0.62
C ALA A 2 12.11 0.35 0.13
N ASP A 3 11.62 -0.25 -0.95
CA ASP A 3 12.36 -1.28 -1.68
C ASP A 3 13.46 -0.64 -2.57
N ASN A 4 14.19 -1.48 -3.30
CA ASN A 4 15.30 -1.05 -4.15
C ASN A 4 14.88 -0.60 -5.56
N TYR A 5 13.59 -0.35 -5.81
CA TYR A 5 13.12 0.05 -7.13
C TYR A 5 13.74 1.37 -7.56
N ILE A 6 14.16 1.45 -8.83
CA ILE A 6 15.03 2.53 -9.33
C ILE A 6 14.41 3.93 -9.21
N ILE A 7 13.07 4.01 -9.18
CA ILE A 7 12.35 5.29 -9.03
C ILE A 7 12.68 5.98 -7.69
N HIS A 8 13.02 5.22 -6.65
CA HIS A 8 13.39 5.74 -5.33
C HIS A 8 14.80 6.37 -5.31
N LYS A 9 15.60 6.13 -6.35
CA LYS A 9 16.98 6.63 -6.51
C LYS A 9 17.09 7.69 -7.60
N GLY A 10 15.96 8.25 -8.03
CA GLY A 10 15.94 9.30 -9.04
C GLY A 10 16.36 10.66 -8.48
N ARG A 11 17.00 11.49 -9.30
CA ARG A 11 17.45 12.86 -8.92
C ARG A 11 16.36 13.73 -8.30
N LYS A 12 15.09 13.56 -8.71
CA LYS A 12 13.95 14.28 -8.14
C LYS A 12 13.70 13.89 -6.67
N VAL A 13 13.86 12.62 -6.34
CA VAL A 13 13.70 12.11 -4.98
C VAL A 13 14.86 12.60 -4.10
N GLU A 14 16.09 12.54 -4.60
CA GLU A 14 17.28 13.02 -3.88
C GLU A 14 17.17 14.51 -3.52
N ARG A 15 16.87 15.37 -4.50
CA ARG A 15 16.66 16.81 -4.23
C ARG A 15 15.56 17.07 -3.21
N TRP A 16 14.45 16.37 -3.32
CA TRP A 16 13.36 16.53 -2.37
C TRP A 16 13.76 16.10 -0.94
N LEU A 17 14.57 15.05 -0.80
CA LEU A 17 15.09 14.61 0.51
C LEU A 17 16.07 15.62 1.11
N GLU A 18 16.90 16.28 0.29
CA GLU A 18 17.78 17.38 0.72
C GLU A 18 16.98 18.56 1.28
N GLU A 19 15.86 18.90 0.64
CA GLU A 19 14.94 19.96 1.09
C GLU A 19 14.10 19.55 2.32
N ASN A 20 13.98 18.26 2.61
CA ASN A 20 13.09 17.72 3.65
C ASN A 20 13.83 16.82 4.66
N PRO A 21 14.71 17.37 5.51
CA PRO A 21 15.58 16.58 6.42
C PRO A 21 14.83 15.79 7.50
N LYS A 22 13.54 16.10 7.72
CA LYS A 22 12.65 15.30 8.59
C LYS A 22 12.44 13.87 8.08
N PHE A 23 12.62 13.62 6.79
CA PHE A 23 12.46 12.31 6.19
C PHE A 23 13.83 11.69 5.92
N ARG A 24 14.00 10.43 6.33
CA ARG A 24 15.15 9.60 5.97
C ARG A 24 14.67 8.40 5.19
N LEU A 25 15.21 8.24 3.98
CA LEU A 25 14.90 7.09 3.15
C LEU A 25 15.80 5.91 3.55
N LEU A 26 15.17 4.82 4.01
CA LEU A 26 15.84 3.58 4.38
C LEU A 26 15.47 2.49 3.37
N PHE A 27 16.47 1.89 2.75
CA PHE A 27 16.30 0.80 1.80
C PHE A 27 16.31 -0.56 2.51
N LEU A 28 15.34 -1.40 2.16
CA LEU A 28 15.29 -2.78 2.62
C LEU A 28 16.36 -3.63 1.90
N PRO A 29 16.81 -4.76 2.48
CA PRO A 29 17.65 -5.72 1.77
C PRO A 29 16.99 -6.21 0.47
N THR A 30 17.79 -6.47 -0.55
CA THR A 30 17.30 -6.97 -1.84
C THR A 30 16.52 -8.27 -1.67
N TYR A 31 15.44 -8.43 -2.43
CA TYR A 31 14.56 -9.62 -2.40
C TYR A 31 13.94 -9.93 -1.02
N SER A 32 13.72 -8.91 -0.18
CA SER A 32 13.11 -9.08 1.16
C SER A 32 11.71 -8.45 1.27
N PRO A 33 10.71 -8.88 0.48
CA PRO A 33 9.36 -8.29 0.49
C PRO A 33 8.63 -8.48 1.82
N TRP A 34 8.96 -9.52 2.61
CA TRP A 34 8.36 -9.75 3.93
C TRP A 34 8.70 -8.64 4.94
N LEU A 35 9.79 -7.90 4.71
CA LEU A 35 10.18 -6.74 5.52
C LEU A 35 9.48 -5.45 5.07
N ASN A 36 8.76 -5.46 3.95
CA ASN A 36 8.04 -4.31 3.43
C ASN A 36 6.55 -4.39 3.83
N PRO A 37 6.08 -3.65 4.85
CA PRO A 37 4.70 -3.79 5.34
C PRO A 37 3.64 -3.50 4.28
N ILE A 38 3.95 -2.66 3.30
CA ILE A 38 3.02 -2.33 2.23
C ILE A 38 2.70 -3.55 1.35
N GLU A 39 3.63 -4.51 1.21
CA GLU A 39 3.41 -5.74 0.46
C GLU A 39 2.33 -6.62 1.09
N GLN A 40 2.22 -6.62 2.42
CA GLN A 40 1.17 -7.35 3.13
C GLN A 40 -0.21 -6.71 2.90
N LEU A 41 -0.25 -5.37 2.86
CA LEU A 41 -1.46 -4.63 2.51
C LEU A 41 -1.87 -4.92 1.05
N TRP A 42 -0.92 -4.88 0.11
CA TRP A 42 -1.17 -5.21 -1.29
C TRP A 42 -1.64 -6.64 -1.48
N LEU A 43 -1.01 -7.61 -0.81
CA LEU A 43 -1.44 -9.00 -0.83
C LEU A 43 -2.90 -9.15 -0.37
N SER A 44 -3.27 -8.44 0.70
CA SER A 44 -4.65 -8.45 1.22
C SER A 44 -5.63 -7.78 0.25
N LEU A 45 -5.26 -6.65 -0.35
CA LEU A 45 -6.05 -5.97 -1.38
C LEU A 45 -6.27 -6.88 -2.58
N HIS A 46 -5.22 -7.54 -3.07
CA HIS A 46 -5.30 -8.45 -4.20
C HIS A 46 -6.21 -9.65 -3.92
N LYS A 47 -6.09 -10.26 -2.74
CA LYS A 47 -6.95 -11.38 -2.33
C LYS A 47 -8.43 -10.98 -2.26
N THR A 48 -8.72 -9.79 -1.76
CA THR A 48 -10.10 -9.34 -1.50
C THR A 48 -10.78 -8.76 -2.74
N ILE A 49 -10.05 -7.95 -3.51
CA ILE A 49 -10.63 -7.16 -4.60
C ILE A 49 -10.18 -7.71 -5.94
N THR A 50 -8.89 -7.60 -6.27
CA THR A 50 -8.50 -7.60 -7.69
C THR A 50 -8.25 -8.98 -8.30
N ARG A 51 -7.96 -10.03 -7.52
CA ARG A 51 -7.59 -11.34 -8.07
C ARG A 51 -8.71 -12.05 -8.85
N ASN A 52 -9.96 -11.88 -8.42
CA ASN A 52 -11.15 -12.51 -9.04
C ASN A 52 -12.33 -11.54 -9.16
N HIS A 53 -12.08 -10.23 -9.32
CA HIS A 53 -13.16 -9.26 -9.38
C HIS A 53 -14.12 -9.53 -10.54
N GLN A 54 -15.42 -9.30 -10.31
CA GLN A 54 -16.46 -9.34 -11.35
C GLN A 54 -16.84 -7.94 -11.83
N CYS A 55 -16.03 -6.92 -11.52
CA CYS A 55 -16.28 -5.55 -11.97
C CYS A 55 -16.19 -5.42 -13.49
N ARG A 56 -17.20 -4.78 -14.08
CA ARG A 56 -17.26 -4.46 -15.51
C ARG A 56 -16.49 -3.19 -15.85
N TYR A 57 -16.37 -2.27 -14.88
CA TYR A 57 -15.76 -0.96 -15.09
C TYR A 57 -14.74 -0.62 -14.02
N MET A 58 -13.72 0.14 -14.42
CA MET A 58 -12.63 0.59 -13.54
C MET A 58 -13.14 1.31 -12.28
N TRP A 59 -14.18 2.14 -12.40
CA TRP A 59 -14.72 2.88 -11.26
C TRP A 59 -15.23 1.96 -10.14
N GLN A 60 -15.69 0.76 -10.47
CA GLN A 60 -16.16 -0.22 -9.46
C GLN A 60 -14.98 -0.77 -8.66
N ILE A 61 -13.84 -1.01 -9.32
CA ILE A 61 -12.59 -1.42 -8.67
C ILE A 61 -12.10 -0.28 -7.76
N LEU A 62 -12.07 0.95 -8.27
CA LEU A 62 -11.66 2.13 -7.50
C LEU A 62 -12.52 2.35 -6.25
N LYS A 63 -13.85 2.18 -6.38
CA LYS A 63 -14.78 2.25 -5.24
C LYS A 63 -14.45 1.20 -4.18
N GLN A 64 -14.23 -0.05 -4.60
CA GLN A 64 -13.87 -1.13 -3.66
C GLN A 64 -12.50 -0.91 -3.02
N VAL A 65 -11.50 -0.47 -3.78
CA VAL A 65 -10.17 -0.14 -3.25
C VAL A 65 -10.28 0.97 -2.22
N THR A 66 -11.07 2.01 -2.47
CA THR A 66 -11.30 3.10 -1.51
C THR A 66 -11.93 2.58 -0.21
N GLN A 67 -12.95 1.72 -0.32
CA GLN A 67 -13.59 1.09 0.84
C GLN A 67 -12.63 0.20 1.63
N PHE A 68 -11.82 -0.61 0.93
CA PHE A 68 -10.80 -1.46 1.55
C PHE A 68 -9.74 -0.63 2.26
N MET A 69 -9.23 0.43 1.62
CA MET A 69 -8.23 1.31 2.22
C MET A 69 -8.80 1.95 3.49
N ASN A 70 -10.03 2.48 3.46
CA ASN A 70 -10.67 3.01 4.67
C ASN A 70 -10.76 1.96 5.79
N ALA A 71 -11.13 0.71 5.49
CA ALA A 71 -11.17 -0.34 6.49
C ALA A 71 -9.78 -0.77 7.01
N ALA A 72 -8.76 -0.70 6.17
CA ALA A 72 -7.40 -1.14 6.46
C ALA A 72 -6.51 -0.07 7.15
N LEU A 73 -6.98 1.19 7.25
CA LEU A 73 -6.20 2.26 7.87
C LEU A 73 -5.92 1.96 9.36
N PRO A 74 -4.65 1.90 9.80
CA PRO A 74 -4.26 1.55 11.17
C PRO A 74 -4.47 2.69 12.19
N PHE A 75 -5.17 3.77 11.82
CA PHE A 75 -5.31 4.96 12.65
C PHE A 75 -6.56 4.89 13.55
N PRO A 76 -6.51 5.44 14.77
CA PRO A 76 -7.65 5.40 15.69
C PRO A 76 -8.80 6.25 15.13
N GLY A 77 -9.92 5.59 14.81
CA GLY A 77 -11.09 6.19 14.18
C GLY A 77 -11.84 5.24 13.25
N ASN A 78 -11.16 4.22 12.71
CA ASN A 78 -11.78 3.16 11.93
C ASN A 78 -11.98 1.90 12.79
N GLN A 79 -13.17 1.32 12.73
CA GLN A 79 -13.55 0.14 13.52
C GLN A 79 -12.76 -1.08 13.01
N HIS A 80 -11.63 -1.40 13.66
CA HIS A 80 -10.74 -2.53 13.32
C HIS A 80 -11.37 -3.92 13.60
N GLY A 81 -12.70 -4.04 13.64
CA GLY A 81 -13.39 -5.22 14.17
C GLY A 81 -14.46 -5.86 13.30
N MET A 82 -14.88 -5.27 12.17
CA MET A 82 -16.07 -5.76 11.45
C MET A 82 -15.88 -5.81 9.93
N ALA A 83 -14.87 -6.53 9.46
CA ALA A 83 -14.86 -7.03 8.08
C ALA A 83 -14.80 -8.56 8.12
N LYS A 84 -15.87 -9.18 8.64
CA LYS A 84 -16.16 -10.58 8.29
C LYS A 84 -16.62 -10.58 6.84
N VAL A 85 -15.81 -11.19 5.98
CA VAL A 85 -16.25 -11.65 4.67
C VAL A 85 -17.15 -12.85 4.94
N GLU A 86 -18.47 -12.64 4.89
CA GLU A 86 -19.40 -13.76 4.75
C GLU A 86 -19.25 -14.35 3.34
N ARG A 87 -19.27 -15.69 3.28
CA ARG A 87 -19.16 -16.51 2.07
C ARG A 87 -20.43 -16.47 1.24
#